data_AF-A0A6J4NDM9-F1
#
_entry.id   AF-A0A6J4NDM9-F1
#
_cell.length_a   1.000
_cell.length_b   1.000
_cell.length_c   1.000
_cell.angle_alpha   90.00
_cell.angle_beta   90.00
_cell.angle_gamma   90.00
#
_symmetry.space_group_name_H-M   'P 1'
#
loop_
_entity.id
_entity.type
_entity.pdbx_description
1 polymer ?
#
loop_
_entity_poly.entity_id
_entity_poly.type
_entity_poly.pdbx_seq_one_letter_code
_entity_poly.pdbx_strand_id
1 'polypeptide(L)'
;MPIIVETNTTNAELFLSVSGAGTTVVPTLEELRRALSETPDEHAVVLGPGVDLDAAAALADNLRVTRPAVSVILMRRRVDTSVLAEALRSGMREVVEERDLTGLGEAVKRAHQVYRAVTGPGSRLDDSPSGRLITVFSPKGGVGKTTIAANLAVAFAARGNLRVCLVDLDLGFGDIAITLQLFPARTIADAVALESDLDYKMLEPLLTPHRRGFSTLVAPVQPDAKDSIPASLISRVLAVLKANFDFVIVDTSPAFDEHVLQAIDEADELLLVTTLDVPTLKNV
;
A
#
# COMPACT_ATOMS: atom_id res chain seq x y z
N MET A 1 8.83 5.11 5.96
CA MET A 1 9.21 6.54 5.89
C MET A 1 10.56 6.74 6.60
N PRO A 2 11.31 7.82 6.36
CA PRO A 2 12.51 8.14 7.13
C PRO A 2 12.16 8.66 8.53
N ILE A 3 12.99 8.36 9.52
CA ILE A 3 12.98 9.00 10.83
C ILE A 3 14.28 9.75 11.03
N ILE A 4 14.21 11.02 11.43
CA ILE A 4 15.37 11.86 11.72
C ILE A 4 15.51 11.99 13.23
N VAL A 5 16.71 11.68 13.75
CA VAL A 5 17.05 11.95 15.15
C VAL A 5 17.86 13.24 15.22
N GLU A 6 17.21 14.33 15.62
CA GLU A 6 17.85 15.64 15.73
C GLU A 6 17.24 16.47 16.86
N THR A 7 18.11 17.03 17.69
CA THR A 7 17.75 17.90 18.83
C THR A 7 17.70 19.38 18.45
N ASN A 8 18.45 19.79 17.42
CA ASN A 8 18.49 21.15 16.95
C ASN A 8 17.34 21.41 15.97
N THR A 9 16.41 22.29 16.35
CA THR A 9 15.20 22.61 15.56
C THR A 9 15.52 23.11 14.15
N THR A 10 16.57 23.92 13.98
CA THR A 10 16.96 24.43 12.66
C THR A 10 17.45 23.31 11.75
N ASN A 11 18.30 22.42 12.27
CA ASN A 11 18.75 21.25 11.51
C ASN A 11 17.60 20.31 11.19
N ALA A 12 16.69 20.09 12.15
CA ALA A 12 15.51 19.26 11.96
C ALA A 12 14.65 19.76 10.78
N GLU A 13 14.37 21.06 10.71
CA GLU A 13 13.61 21.67 9.60
C GLU A 13 14.34 21.51 8.25
N LEU A 14 15.65 21.75 8.22
CA LEU A 14 16.45 21.60 7.01
C LEU A 14 16.48 20.16 6.51
N PHE A 15 16.73 19.19 7.39
CA PHE A 15 16.78 17.78 7.01
C PHE A 15 15.40 17.26 6.60
N LEU A 16 14.34 17.72 7.27
CA LEU A 16 12.96 17.39 6.92
C LEU A 16 12.63 17.84 5.49
N SER A 17 13.09 19.03 5.08
CA SER A 17 12.81 19.60 3.75
C SER A 17 13.34 18.76 2.57
N VAL A 18 14.36 17.92 2.81
CA VAL A 18 15.01 17.10 1.76
C VAL A 18 14.81 15.59 1.91
N SER A 19 14.18 15.15 3.00
CA SER A 19 14.00 13.72 3.30
C SER A 19 12.71 13.10 2.76
N GLY A 20 11.83 13.90 2.14
CA GLY A 20 10.60 13.43 1.50
C GLY A 20 9.39 13.36 2.43
N ALA A 21 8.20 13.15 1.83
CA ALA A 21 6.92 13.20 2.51
C ALA A 21 6.77 12.09 3.57
N GLY A 22 6.13 12.42 4.71
CA GLY A 22 5.91 11.48 5.81
C GLY A 22 7.15 11.24 6.70
N THR A 23 8.25 11.96 6.47
CA THR A 23 9.40 11.94 7.38
C THR A 23 9.02 12.48 8.75
N THR A 24 9.42 11.80 9.81
CA THR A 24 9.23 12.24 11.19
C THR A 24 10.55 12.64 11.82
N VAL A 25 10.51 13.60 12.74
CA VAL A 25 11.67 14.01 13.53
C VAL A 25 11.42 13.66 14.98
N VAL A 26 12.40 13.01 15.60
CA VAL A 26 12.43 12.71 17.03
C VAL A 26 13.70 13.32 17.63
N PRO A 27 13.66 13.81 18.88
CA PRO A 27 14.81 14.43 19.52
C PRO A 27 15.81 13.43 20.09
N THR A 28 15.40 12.18 20.35
CA THR A 28 16.23 11.20 21.07
C THR A 28 16.25 9.81 20.43
N LEU A 29 17.32 9.05 20.71
CA LEU A 29 17.41 7.63 20.32
C LEU A 29 16.37 6.74 21.02
N GLU A 30 15.88 7.15 22.19
CA GLU A 30 14.82 6.42 22.90
C GLU A 30 13.48 6.54 22.18
N GLU A 31 13.13 7.77 21.76
CA GLU A 31 11.95 8.02 20.94
C GLU A 31 12.05 7.36 19.56
N LEU A 32 13.25 7.32 18.96
CA LEU A 32 13.48 6.55 17.74
C LEU A 32 13.14 5.07 17.94
N ARG A 33 13.62 4.44 19.02
CA ARG A 33 13.33 3.01 19.29
C ARG A 33 11.84 2.76 19.46
N ARG A 34 11.14 3.69 20.13
CA ARG A 34 9.68 3.62 20.27
C ARG A 34 8.99 3.74 18.91
N ALA A 35 9.37 4.72 18.09
CA ALA A 35 8.81 4.90 16.76
C ALA A 35 9.01 3.64 15.88
N LEU A 36 10.22 3.09 15.84
CA LEU A 36 10.54 1.86 15.11
C LEU A 36 9.79 0.60 15.62
N SER A 37 9.20 0.65 16.81
CA SER A 37 8.36 -0.43 17.36
C SER A 37 6.88 -0.25 17.04
N GLU A 38 6.42 0.99 16.90
CA GLU A 38 5.02 1.35 16.63
C GLU A 38 4.71 1.31 15.12
N THR A 39 5.69 1.64 14.28
CA THR A 39 5.56 1.62 12.83
C THR A 39 6.48 0.55 12.20
N PRO A 40 5.99 -0.23 11.21
CA PRO A 40 6.79 -1.28 10.56
C PRO A 40 7.45 -0.87 9.23
N ASP A 41 7.07 0.27 8.63
CA ASP A 41 7.40 0.63 7.24
C ASP A 41 8.53 1.67 7.09
N GLU A 42 9.38 1.83 8.09
CA GLU A 42 10.55 2.70 8.02
C GLU A 42 11.67 2.11 7.18
N HIS A 43 12.20 2.90 6.26
CA HIS A 43 13.25 2.47 5.35
C HIS A 43 14.59 3.15 5.63
N ALA A 44 14.58 4.25 6.38
CA ALA A 44 15.77 5.03 6.70
C ALA A 44 15.69 5.62 8.11
N VAL A 45 16.83 5.67 8.78
CA VAL A 45 17.06 6.41 10.03
C VAL A 45 18.22 7.37 9.75
N VAL A 46 17.96 8.67 9.90
CA VAL A 46 18.97 9.72 9.77
C VAL A 46 19.39 10.16 11.16
N LEU A 47 20.65 9.97 11.51
CA LEU A 47 21.20 10.37 12.81
C LEU A 47 21.90 11.71 12.68
N GLY A 48 21.36 12.74 13.31
CA GLY A 48 21.91 14.09 13.25
C GLY A 48 23.31 14.20 13.88
N PRO A 49 24.04 15.29 13.58
CA PRO A 49 25.37 15.57 14.12
C PRO A 49 25.43 15.69 15.64
N GLY A 50 24.29 15.92 16.32
CA GLY A 50 24.20 15.93 17.78
C GLY A 50 24.21 14.54 18.44
N VAL A 51 24.00 13.47 17.66
CA VAL A 51 24.00 12.09 18.17
C VAL A 51 25.44 11.60 18.31
N ASP A 52 25.81 11.14 19.50
CA ASP A 52 27.11 10.54 19.78
C ASP A 52 27.45 9.38 18.83
N LEU A 53 28.72 9.25 18.44
CA LEU A 53 29.15 8.27 17.44
C LEU A 53 29.06 6.83 17.94
N ASP A 54 29.44 6.56 19.18
CA ASP A 54 29.39 5.22 19.75
C ASP A 54 27.93 4.78 19.94
N ALA A 55 27.07 5.71 20.38
CA ALA A 55 25.63 5.47 20.48
C ALA A 55 24.98 5.22 19.10
N ALA A 56 25.40 5.96 18.08
CA ALA A 56 24.95 5.76 16.70
C ALA A 56 25.40 4.39 16.15
N ALA A 57 26.66 3.99 16.40
CA ALA A 57 27.22 2.70 16.01
C ALA A 57 26.46 1.54 16.67
N ALA A 58 26.24 1.62 17.98
CA ALA A 58 25.49 0.60 18.73
C ALA A 58 24.04 0.43 18.23
N LEU A 59 23.39 1.52 17.81
CA LEU A 59 22.07 1.46 17.18
C LEU A 59 22.15 0.76 15.82
N ALA A 60 23.10 1.15 14.97
CA ALA A 60 23.26 0.57 13.63
C ALA A 60 23.52 -0.94 13.70
N ASP A 61 24.39 -1.38 14.60
CA ASP A 61 24.65 -2.80 14.86
C ASP A 61 23.39 -3.57 15.26
N ASN A 62 22.55 -2.98 16.13
CA ASN A 62 21.30 -3.60 16.53
C ASN A 62 20.30 -3.70 15.37
N LEU A 63 20.11 -2.62 14.61
CA LEU A 63 19.18 -2.58 13.48
C LEU A 63 19.62 -3.50 12.35
N ARG A 64 20.92 -3.69 12.16
CA ARG A 64 21.45 -4.64 11.17
C ARG A 64 20.97 -6.07 11.40
N VAL A 65 20.74 -6.47 12.66
CA VAL A 65 20.24 -7.80 13.01
C VAL A 65 18.71 -7.82 13.07
N THR A 66 18.10 -6.83 13.72
CA THR A 66 16.66 -6.85 14.00
C THR A 66 15.81 -6.35 12.83
N ARG A 67 16.32 -5.43 12.01
CA ARG A 67 15.62 -4.78 10.90
C ARG A 67 16.56 -4.51 9.71
N PRO A 68 17.13 -5.55 9.06
CA PRO A 68 18.20 -5.42 8.06
C PRO A 68 17.82 -4.61 6.81
N ALA A 69 16.52 -4.40 6.55
CA ALA A 69 16.05 -3.56 5.46
C ALA A 69 16.25 -2.05 5.72
N VAL A 70 16.23 -1.62 6.99
CA VAL A 70 16.36 -0.22 7.40
C VAL A 70 17.78 0.28 7.15
N SER A 71 17.91 1.43 6.49
CA SER A 71 19.20 2.10 6.29
C SER A 71 19.50 3.02 7.44
N VAL A 72 20.72 3.00 7.98
CA VAL A 72 21.20 4.05 8.89
C VAL A 72 22.10 5.00 8.12
N ILE A 73 21.75 6.29 8.14
CA ILE A 73 22.48 7.40 7.51
C ILE A 73 23.01 8.28 8.63
N LEU A 74 24.32 8.52 8.64
CA LEU A 74 24.98 9.29 9.68
C LEU A 74 25.28 10.71 9.19
N MET A 75 24.78 11.73 9.87
CA MET A 75 25.13 13.12 9.59
C MET A 75 26.19 13.63 10.56
N ARG A 76 27.22 14.30 10.04
CA ARG A 76 28.34 14.83 10.86
C ARG A 76 28.80 16.20 10.42
N ARG A 77 29.24 17.02 11.39
CA ARG A 77 29.89 18.32 11.14
C ARG A 77 31.19 18.21 10.36
N ARG A 78 31.91 17.10 10.56
CA ARG A 78 33.16 16.76 9.90
C ARG A 78 33.17 15.26 9.64
N VAL A 79 33.55 14.87 8.43
CA VAL A 79 33.71 13.48 8.04
C VAL A 79 35.19 13.22 7.83
N ASP A 80 35.78 12.45 8.74
CA ASP A 80 37.17 12.01 8.66
C ASP A 80 37.25 10.48 8.52
N THR A 81 38.47 9.97 8.36
CA THR A 81 38.71 8.54 8.18
C THR A 81 38.27 7.69 9.37
N SER A 82 38.27 8.24 10.59
CA SER A 82 37.82 7.51 11.78
C SER A 82 36.30 7.36 11.80
N VAL A 83 35.57 8.43 11.47
CA VAL A 83 34.11 8.42 11.34
C VAL A 83 33.67 7.44 10.25
N LEU A 84 34.31 7.49 9.08
CA LEU A 84 34.01 6.58 7.98
C LEU A 84 34.29 5.13 8.34
N ALA A 85 35.42 4.85 9.01
CA ALA A 85 35.77 3.50 9.43
C ALA A 85 34.79 2.93 10.46
N GLU A 86 34.29 3.75 11.38
CA GLU A 86 33.30 3.34 12.40
C GLU A 86 31.91 3.09 11.78
N ALA A 87 31.48 3.99 10.88
CA ALA A 87 30.24 3.83 10.14
C ALA A 87 30.22 2.53 9.32
N LEU A 88 31.33 2.22 8.61
CA LEU A 88 31.48 0.98 7.85
C LEU A 88 31.46 -0.26 8.74
N ARG A 89 32.13 -0.23 9.89
CA ARG A 89 32.18 -1.36 10.83
C ARG A 89 30.81 -1.68 11.45
N SER A 90 30.05 -0.65 11.80
CA SER A 90 28.70 -0.75 12.39
C SER A 90 27.58 -0.98 11.36
N GLY A 91 27.90 -0.93 10.06
CA GLY A 91 26.93 -1.19 8.99
C GLY A 91 26.03 0.00 8.66
N MET A 92 26.42 1.22 9.02
CA MET A 92 25.79 2.43 8.50
C MET A 92 26.00 2.48 6.99
N ARG A 93 24.93 2.76 6.23
CA ARG A 93 24.98 2.72 4.77
C ARG A 93 25.66 3.95 4.19
N GLU A 94 25.55 5.08 4.85
CA GLU A 94 26.04 6.33 4.32
C GLU A 94 26.42 7.32 5.43
N VAL A 95 27.43 8.15 5.14
CA VAL A 95 27.88 9.24 6.00
C VAL A 95 27.83 10.53 5.18
N VAL A 96 27.09 11.52 5.66
CA VAL A 96 26.85 12.79 4.96
C VAL A 96 27.31 13.95 5.86
N GLU A 97 27.94 14.95 5.26
CA GLU A 97 28.26 16.17 6.00
C GLU A 97 27.00 16.98 6.33
N GLU A 98 26.96 17.63 7.51
CA GLU A 98 25.78 18.36 8.03
C GLU A 98 25.21 19.38 7.03
N ARG A 99 26.06 19.97 6.19
CA ARG A 99 25.67 21.02 5.24
C ARG A 99 25.32 20.49 3.85
N ASP A 100 25.54 19.20 3.59
CA ASP A 100 25.26 18.58 2.29
C ASP A 100 23.82 18.03 2.25
N LEU A 101 22.87 18.96 2.14
CA LEU A 101 21.44 18.63 2.07
C LEU A 101 21.07 17.85 0.80
N THR A 102 21.79 18.10 -0.30
CA THR A 102 21.63 17.33 -1.54
C THR A 102 22.08 15.89 -1.35
N GLY A 103 23.25 15.68 -0.75
CA GLY A 103 23.76 14.37 -0.40
C GLY A 103 22.83 13.63 0.56
N LEU A 104 22.23 14.32 1.54
CA LEU A 104 21.22 13.72 2.43
C LEU A 104 19.99 13.24 1.66
N GLY A 105 19.43 14.10 0.80
CA GLY A 105 18.25 13.73 0.00
C GLY A 105 18.53 12.54 -0.93
N GLU A 106 19.71 12.50 -1.54
CA GLU A 106 20.12 11.34 -2.33
C GLU A 106 20.34 10.07 -1.50
N ALA A 107 20.91 10.20 -0.30
CA ALA A 107 21.13 9.09 0.62
C ALA A 107 19.80 8.45 1.06
N VAL A 108 18.80 9.28 1.37
CA VAL A 108 17.44 8.81 1.69
C VAL A 108 16.80 8.11 0.49
N LYS A 109 16.96 8.64 -0.74
CA LYS A 109 16.48 7.98 -1.96
C LYS A 109 17.14 6.62 -2.18
N ARG A 110 18.47 6.51 -2.01
CA ARG A 110 19.19 5.23 -2.09
C ARG A 110 18.72 4.25 -1.01
N ALA A 111 18.54 4.74 0.22
CA ALA A 111 17.99 3.95 1.32
C ALA A 111 16.62 3.35 0.99
N HIS A 112 15.74 4.14 0.36
CA HIS A 112 14.45 3.67 -0.12
C HIS A 112 14.60 2.58 -1.19
N GLN A 113 15.47 2.76 -2.19
CA GLN A 113 15.72 1.75 -3.22
C GLN A 113 16.21 0.42 -2.64
N VAL A 114 17.13 0.45 -1.68
CA VAL A 114 17.63 -0.76 -1.02
C VAL A 114 16.52 -1.42 -0.20
N TYR A 115 15.74 -0.64 0.55
CA TYR A 115 14.60 -1.17 1.29
C TYR A 115 13.62 -1.90 0.36
N ARG A 116 13.29 -1.33 -0.81
CA ARG A 116 12.45 -1.98 -1.84
C ARG A 116 13.08 -3.26 -2.39
N ALA A 117 14.38 -3.26 -2.65
CA ALA A 117 15.07 -4.46 -3.16
C ALA A 117 15.05 -5.61 -2.13
N VAL A 118 15.21 -5.30 -0.84
CA VAL A 118 15.25 -6.29 0.26
C VAL A 118 13.85 -6.77 0.67
N THR A 119 12.85 -5.88 0.67
CA THR A 119 11.46 -6.20 1.06
C THR A 119 10.58 -6.65 -0.11
N GLY A 120 11.11 -6.60 -1.34
CA GLY A 120 10.38 -6.90 -2.56
C GLY A 120 9.50 -5.73 -3.05
N PRO A 121 8.74 -5.90 -4.14
CA PRO A 121 7.90 -4.85 -4.76
C PRO A 121 6.77 -4.26 -3.89
N GLY A 122 6.76 -4.50 -2.58
CA GLY A 122 5.71 -4.10 -1.64
C GLY A 122 5.94 -2.76 -0.92
N SER A 123 7.12 -2.14 -0.99
CA SER A 123 7.34 -0.84 -0.35
C SER A 123 7.15 0.32 -1.32
N ARG A 124 6.04 1.03 -1.15
CA ARG A 124 5.55 2.14 -1.98
C ARG A 124 6.03 3.49 -1.42
N LEU A 125 6.88 4.23 -2.12
CA LEU A 125 6.86 5.70 -2.12
C LEU A 125 7.29 6.21 -3.52
N ASP A 126 6.54 7.19 -4.01
CA ASP A 126 6.70 7.99 -5.24
C ASP A 126 6.14 7.42 -6.56
N ASP A 127 4.82 7.22 -6.60
CA ASP A 127 3.89 8.04 -7.43
C ASP A 127 2.45 7.74 -7.00
N SER A 128 1.96 8.46 -5.97
CA SER A 128 0.67 8.25 -5.30
C SER A 128 0.47 6.85 -4.68
N PRO A 129 -0.11 6.71 -3.47
CA PRO A 129 -0.44 5.41 -2.90
C PRO A 129 -1.68 4.87 -3.61
N SER A 130 -1.55 4.47 -4.88
CA SER A 130 -2.58 3.68 -5.51
C SER A 130 -2.33 2.21 -5.14
N GLY A 131 -3.29 1.66 -4.39
CA GLY A 131 -3.59 0.25 -4.28
C GLY A 131 -3.44 -0.47 -5.61
N ARG A 132 -3.21 -1.78 -5.60
CA ARG A 132 -3.22 -2.55 -6.84
C ARG A 132 -4.64 -3.01 -7.10
N LEU A 133 -5.17 -2.71 -8.28
CA LEU A 133 -6.46 -3.17 -8.73
C LEU A 133 -6.30 -4.41 -9.61
N ILE A 134 -6.86 -5.52 -9.14
CA ILE A 134 -6.82 -6.82 -9.81
C ILE A 134 -8.24 -7.17 -10.24
N THR A 135 -8.50 -7.18 -11.54
CA THR A 135 -9.81 -7.57 -12.09
C THR A 135 -9.78 -9.04 -12.45
N VAL A 136 -10.70 -9.83 -11.88
CA VAL A 136 -10.84 -11.26 -12.16
C VAL A 136 -11.93 -11.43 -13.21
N PHE A 137 -11.56 -11.87 -14.41
CA PHE A 137 -12.47 -11.94 -15.56
C PHE A 137 -12.41 -13.28 -16.28
N SER A 138 -13.52 -13.62 -16.93
CA SER A 138 -13.65 -14.73 -17.86
C SER A 138 -14.99 -14.60 -18.59
N PRO A 139 -15.01 -14.73 -19.92
CA PRO A 139 -16.22 -14.61 -20.73
C PRO A 139 -17.17 -15.80 -20.57
N LYS A 140 -16.83 -16.78 -19.73
CA LYS A 140 -17.67 -17.93 -19.42
C LYS A 140 -18.11 -17.92 -17.95
N GLY A 141 -19.40 -18.19 -17.73
CA GLY A 141 -19.95 -18.42 -16.40
C GLY A 141 -19.49 -19.75 -15.80
N GLY A 142 -19.39 -19.82 -14.47
CA GLY A 142 -19.09 -21.08 -13.76
C GLY A 142 -17.65 -21.58 -13.85
N VAL A 143 -16.70 -20.78 -14.35
CA VAL A 143 -15.26 -21.14 -14.36
C VAL A 143 -14.55 -20.95 -13.01
N GLY A 144 -15.24 -20.39 -12.01
CA GLY A 144 -14.70 -20.16 -10.66
C GLY A 144 -14.16 -18.75 -10.39
N LYS A 145 -14.57 -17.72 -11.15
CA LYS A 145 -14.14 -16.31 -10.95
C LYS A 145 -14.34 -15.84 -9.50
N THR A 146 -15.57 -15.86 -9.01
CA THR A 146 -15.95 -15.48 -7.65
C THR A 146 -15.17 -16.24 -6.59
N THR A 147 -15.00 -17.56 -6.78
CA THR A 147 -14.21 -18.40 -5.86
C THR A 147 -12.76 -17.97 -5.81
N ILE A 148 -12.14 -17.72 -6.97
CA ILE A 148 -10.75 -17.25 -7.07
C ILE A 148 -10.62 -15.86 -6.46
N ALA A 149 -11.51 -14.92 -6.80
CA ALA A 149 -11.51 -13.55 -6.28
C ALA A 149 -11.62 -13.52 -4.75
N ALA A 150 -12.59 -14.25 -4.18
CA ALA A 150 -12.78 -14.35 -2.74
C ALA A 150 -11.56 -14.96 -2.03
N ASN A 151 -11.03 -16.07 -2.55
CA ASN A 151 -9.86 -16.72 -1.94
C ASN A 151 -8.58 -15.88 -2.09
N LEU A 152 -8.42 -15.16 -3.20
CA LEU A 152 -7.30 -14.24 -3.39
C LEU A 152 -7.35 -13.11 -2.35
N ALA A 153 -8.53 -12.53 -2.13
CA ALA A 153 -8.72 -11.47 -1.14
C ALA A 153 -8.44 -11.97 0.29
N VAL A 154 -8.91 -13.17 0.61
CA VAL A 154 -8.62 -13.84 1.88
C VAL A 154 -7.12 -14.14 2.01
N ALA A 155 -6.44 -14.61 0.96
CA ALA A 155 -5.01 -14.90 1.02
C ALA A 155 -4.18 -13.63 1.26
N PHE A 156 -4.53 -12.51 0.63
CA PHE A 156 -3.85 -11.23 0.83
C PHE A 156 -4.08 -10.66 2.23
N ALA A 157 -5.32 -10.65 2.70
CA ALA A 157 -5.63 -10.15 4.03
C ALA A 157 -5.00 -11.00 5.16
N ALA A 158 -4.72 -12.29 4.92
CA ALA A 158 -4.05 -13.16 5.88
C ALA A 158 -2.58 -12.79 6.15
N ARG A 159 -1.96 -11.93 5.32
CA ARG A 159 -0.56 -11.49 5.48
C ARG A 159 -0.34 -10.46 6.60
N GLY A 160 -1.38 -10.11 7.36
CA GLY A 160 -1.27 -9.42 8.66
C GLY A 160 -1.25 -7.89 8.63
N ASN A 161 -0.82 -7.27 7.52
CA ASN A 161 -0.65 -5.80 7.43
C ASN A 161 -1.27 -5.18 6.16
N LEU A 162 -1.99 -5.94 5.35
CA LEU A 162 -2.57 -5.44 4.10
C LEU A 162 -4.04 -5.08 4.29
N ARG A 163 -4.43 -3.92 3.78
CA ARG A 163 -5.82 -3.52 3.58
C ARG A 163 -6.29 -4.06 2.24
N VAL A 164 -7.29 -4.93 2.25
CA VAL A 164 -7.86 -5.55 1.05
C VAL A 164 -9.33 -5.18 0.94
N CYS A 165 -9.75 -4.77 -0.26
CA CYS A 165 -11.14 -4.63 -0.62
C CYS A 165 -11.50 -5.63 -1.73
N LEU A 166 -12.59 -6.38 -1.56
CA LEU A 166 -13.17 -7.20 -2.62
C LEU A 166 -14.45 -6.54 -3.12
N VAL A 167 -14.50 -6.23 -4.41
CA VAL A 167 -15.61 -5.55 -5.08
C VAL A 167 -16.34 -6.58 -5.93
N ASP A 168 -17.65 -6.69 -5.75
CA ASP A 168 -18.53 -7.53 -6.55
C ASP A 168 -19.18 -6.67 -7.65
N LEU A 169 -18.72 -6.83 -8.89
CA LEU A 169 -19.29 -6.17 -10.07
C LEU A 169 -20.12 -7.13 -10.94
N ASP A 170 -20.45 -8.32 -10.46
CA ASP A 170 -21.58 -9.05 -11.03
C ASP A 170 -22.90 -8.44 -10.50
N LEU A 171 -23.20 -7.22 -10.97
CA LEU A 171 -24.30 -6.39 -10.46
C LEU A 171 -25.69 -7.04 -10.61
N GLY A 172 -25.82 -8.04 -11.48
CA GLY A 172 -27.09 -8.76 -11.68
C GLY A 172 -27.25 -9.94 -10.72
N PHE A 173 -26.18 -10.70 -10.48
CA PHE A 173 -26.23 -11.97 -9.76
C PHE A 173 -25.00 -12.20 -8.88
N GLY A 174 -24.56 -11.16 -8.17
CA GLY A 174 -23.36 -11.18 -7.35
C GLY A 174 -23.44 -12.16 -6.17
N ASP A 175 -22.44 -13.03 -6.09
CA ASP A 175 -22.39 -14.14 -5.13
C ASP A 175 -21.41 -13.88 -3.97
N ILE A 176 -20.73 -12.73 -3.92
CA ILE A 176 -19.67 -12.49 -2.91
C ILE A 176 -20.24 -12.44 -1.50
N ALA A 177 -21.40 -11.80 -1.30
CA ALA A 177 -22.03 -11.71 0.01
C ALA A 177 -22.37 -13.09 0.58
N ILE A 178 -22.96 -13.98 -0.22
CA ILE A 178 -23.30 -15.34 0.21
C ILE A 178 -22.05 -16.21 0.35
N THR A 179 -21.09 -16.08 -0.55
CA THR A 179 -19.82 -16.84 -0.53
C THR A 179 -19.03 -16.59 0.75
N LEU A 180 -19.06 -15.35 1.25
CA LEU A 180 -18.36 -14.94 2.48
C LEU A 180 -19.28 -14.87 3.72
N GLN A 181 -20.52 -15.35 3.61
CA GLN A 181 -21.52 -15.33 4.69
C GLN A 181 -21.73 -13.94 5.33
N LEU A 182 -21.78 -12.91 4.48
CA LEU A 182 -21.95 -11.52 4.85
C LEU A 182 -23.42 -11.10 4.82
N PHE A 183 -23.79 -10.18 5.71
CA PHE A 183 -25.11 -9.55 5.78
C PHE A 183 -24.96 -8.04 5.55
N PRO A 184 -24.76 -7.61 4.29
CA PRO A 184 -24.51 -6.21 3.95
C PRO A 184 -25.73 -5.35 4.26
N ALA A 185 -25.53 -4.23 4.96
CA ALA A 185 -26.59 -3.24 5.17
C ALA A 185 -26.76 -2.29 3.97
N ARG A 186 -25.72 -2.20 3.13
CA ARG A 186 -25.59 -1.30 1.99
C ARG A 186 -24.82 -2.02 0.88
N THR A 187 -25.04 -1.59 -0.35
CA THR A 187 -24.45 -2.17 -1.56
C THR A 187 -23.88 -1.07 -2.45
N ILE A 188 -23.24 -1.45 -3.55
CA ILE A 188 -22.77 -0.47 -4.53
C ILE A 188 -23.90 0.38 -5.15
N ALA A 189 -25.16 -0.10 -5.17
CA ALA A 189 -26.30 0.71 -5.63
C ALA A 189 -26.54 1.95 -4.77
N ASP A 190 -26.23 1.88 -3.47
CA ASP A 190 -26.36 3.04 -2.57
C ASP A 190 -25.36 4.16 -2.92
N ALA A 191 -24.29 3.84 -3.67
CA ALA A 191 -23.34 4.85 -4.16
C ALA A 191 -23.91 5.71 -5.29
N VAL A 192 -25.02 5.33 -5.92
CA VAL A 192 -25.66 6.12 -6.99
C VAL A 192 -26.17 7.46 -6.47
N ALA A 193 -26.60 7.52 -5.21
CA ALA A 193 -27.05 8.75 -4.55
C ALA A 193 -25.89 9.66 -4.10
N LEU A 194 -24.65 9.18 -4.17
CA LEU A 194 -23.45 9.92 -3.82
C LEU A 194 -23.01 10.71 -5.07
N GLU A 195 -23.06 12.05 -4.99
CA GLU A 195 -22.82 12.98 -6.09
C GLU A 195 -21.39 12.91 -6.67
N SER A 196 -21.00 13.88 -7.51
CA SER A 196 -19.72 13.91 -8.23
C SER A 196 -18.45 13.89 -7.37
N ASP A 197 -18.54 14.25 -6.08
CA ASP A 197 -17.41 14.33 -5.14
C ASP A 197 -17.31 13.10 -4.24
N LEU A 198 -17.43 11.90 -4.82
CA LEU A 198 -17.31 10.65 -4.09
C LEU A 198 -15.91 10.53 -3.44
N ASP A 199 -15.86 10.52 -2.11
CA ASP A 199 -14.65 10.29 -1.33
C ASP A 199 -14.74 9.00 -0.50
N TYR A 200 -13.63 8.65 0.17
CA TYR A 200 -13.59 7.44 0.98
C TYR A 200 -14.54 7.49 2.18
N LYS A 201 -14.78 8.66 2.77
CA LYS A 201 -15.68 8.80 3.94
C LYS A 201 -17.13 8.51 3.55
N MET A 202 -17.50 8.83 2.32
CA MET A 202 -18.81 8.54 1.76
C MET A 202 -18.94 7.06 1.34
N LEU A 203 -17.85 6.45 0.86
CA LEU A 203 -17.85 5.06 0.42
C LEU A 203 -17.71 4.05 1.58
N GLU A 204 -16.96 4.39 2.62
CA GLU A 204 -16.67 3.50 3.76
C GLU A 204 -17.93 2.90 4.42
N PRO A 205 -19.03 3.63 4.65
CA PRO A 205 -20.28 3.08 5.17
C PRO A 205 -20.96 2.05 4.27
N LEU A 206 -20.61 2.00 2.98
CA LEU A 206 -21.12 1.01 2.03
C LEU A 206 -20.33 -0.31 2.08
N LEU A 207 -19.14 -0.29 2.70
CA LEU A 207 -18.29 -1.46 2.81
C LEU A 207 -18.77 -2.36 3.94
N THR A 208 -18.84 -3.66 3.65
CA THR A 208 -19.12 -4.68 4.66
C THR A 208 -17.80 -5.30 5.13
N PRO A 209 -17.41 -5.13 6.41
CA PRO A 209 -16.20 -5.74 6.92
C PRO A 209 -16.38 -7.26 7.07
N HIS A 210 -15.42 -8.04 6.57
CA HIS A 210 -15.38 -9.50 6.79
C HIS A 210 -14.47 -9.85 7.97
N ARG A 211 -13.28 -9.22 8.05
CA ARG A 211 -12.33 -9.35 9.19
C ARG A 211 -11.35 -8.17 9.19
N ARG A 212 -10.46 -8.08 10.19
CA ARG A 212 -9.45 -7.02 10.27
C ARG A 212 -8.64 -6.93 8.96
N GLY A 213 -8.61 -5.75 8.36
CA GLY A 213 -7.89 -5.49 7.10
C GLY A 213 -8.58 -6.02 5.84
N PHE A 214 -9.80 -6.57 5.93
CA PHE A 214 -10.53 -7.08 4.78
C PHE A 214 -12.00 -6.64 4.79
N SER A 215 -12.36 -5.85 3.77
CA SER A 215 -13.72 -5.35 3.55
C SER A 215 -14.22 -5.73 2.16
N THR A 216 -15.54 -5.69 1.97
CA THR A 216 -16.17 -5.99 0.68
C THR A 216 -17.13 -4.88 0.28
N LEU A 217 -17.13 -4.51 -1.00
CA LEU A 217 -18.21 -3.74 -1.61
C LEU A 217 -19.04 -4.71 -2.46
N VAL A 218 -20.28 -4.97 -2.03
CA VAL A 218 -21.10 -6.03 -2.61
C VAL A 218 -22.05 -5.49 -3.68
N ALA A 219 -22.44 -6.39 -4.59
CA ALA A 219 -23.44 -6.13 -5.61
C ALA A 219 -24.83 -5.87 -4.97
N PRO A 220 -25.74 -5.23 -5.71
CA PRO A 220 -27.12 -5.02 -5.26
C PRO A 220 -27.86 -6.34 -5.04
N VAL A 221 -28.83 -6.35 -4.12
CA VAL A 221 -29.67 -7.53 -3.85
C VAL A 221 -30.68 -7.77 -4.98
N GLN A 222 -31.16 -6.69 -5.61
CA GLN A 222 -32.15 -6.75 -6.68
C GLN A 222 -31.45 -6.60 -8.05
N PRO A 223 -31.58 -7.57 -8.97
CA PRO A 223 -30.86 -7.57 -10.24
C PRO A 223 -31.15 -6.35 -11.14
N ASP A 224 -32.36 -5.78 -11.07
CA ASP A 224 -32.79 -4.60 -11.84
C ASP A 224 -32.07 -3.31 -11.42
N ALA A 225 -31.48 -3.28 -10.22
CA ALA A 225 -30.67 -2.14 -9.77
C ALA A 225 -29.42 -1.93 -10.62
N LYS A 226 -28.93 -2.97 -11.32
CA LYS A 226 -27.80 -2.87 -12.26
C LYS A 226 -27.99 -1.75 -13.29
N ASP A 227 -29.19 -1.64 -13.85
CA ASP A 227 -29.48 -0.68 -14.93
C ASP A 227 -29.44 0.78 -14.45
N SER A 228 -29.54 1.00 -13.13
CA SER A 228 -29.47 2.32 -12.51
C SER A 228 -28.04 2.76 -12.15
N ILE A 229 -27.06 1.85 -12.23
CA ILE A 229 -25.68 2.12 -11.84
C ILE A 229 -24.90 2.57 -13.08
N PRO A 230 -24.45 3.82 -13.18
CA PRO A 230 -23.70 4.27 -14.35
C PRO A 230 -22.25 3.76 -14.31
N ALA A 231 -21.68 3.39 -15.45
CA ALA A 231 -20.27 2.96 -15.55
C ALA A 231 -19.27 3.98 -14.99
N SER A 232 -19.56 5.29 -15.11
CA SER A 232 -18.73 6.36 -14.53
C SER A 232 -18.68 6.32 -12.99
N LEU A 233 -19.70 5.77 -12.32
CA LEU A 233 -19.64 5.52 -10.88
C LEU A 233 -18.63 4.41 -10.56
N ILE A 234 -18.57 3.35 -11.38
CA ILE A 234 -17.59 2.26 -11.19
C ILE A 234 -16.17 2.80 -11.22
N SER A 235 -15.80 3.61 -12.23
CA SER A 235 -14.48 4.25 -12.32
C SER A 235 -14.12 5.01 -11.03
N ARG A 236 -15.04 5.85 -10.55
CA ARG A 236 -14.83 6.65 -9.34
C ARG A 236 -14.71 5.79 -8.08
N VAL A 237 -15.60 4.81 -7.91
CA VAL A 237 -15.57 3.86 -6.78
C VAL A 237 -14.22 3.14 -6.76
N LEU A 238 -13.80 2.60 -7.90
CA LEU A 238 -12.54 1.88 -8.03
C LEU A 238 -11.34 2.78 -7.75
N ALA A 239 -11.33 4.02 -8.25
CA ALA A 239 -10.27 4.99 -7.97
C ALA A 239 -10.17 5.34 -6.47
N VAL A 240 -11.31 5.58 -5.80
CA VAL A 240 -11.37 5.84 -4.36
C VAL A 240 -10.88 4.65 -3.56
N LEU A 241 -11.33 3.44 -3.91
CA LEU A 241 -10.89 2.20 -3.25
C LEU A 241 -9.39 1.97 -3.46
N LYS A 242 -8.90 2.16 -4.69
CA LYS A 242 -7.49 2.05 -5.04
C LYS A 242 -6.67 3.00 -4.18
N ALA A 243 -7.09 4.24 -3.95
CA ALA A 243 -6.37 5.16 -3.08
C ALA A 243 -6.34 4.80 -1.58
N ASN A 244 -7.20 3.88 -1.11
CA ASN A 244 -7.40 3.60 0.32
C ASN A 244 -7.10 2.15 0.74
N PHE A 245 -6.91 1.24 -0.20
CA PHE A 245 -6.59 -0.17 0.06
C PHE A 245 -5.27 -0.54 -0.62
N ASP A 246 -4.53 -1.48 -0.04
CA ASP A 246 -3.30 -2.00 -0.66
C ASP A 246 -3.61 -2.82 -1.91
N PHE A 247 -4.73 -3.55 -1.86
CA PHE A 247 -5.27 -4.36 -2.94
C PHE A 247 -6.79 -4.18 -3.05
N VAL A 248 -7.26 -3.94 -4.27
CA VAL A 248 -8.67 -3.99 -4.66
C VAL A 248 -8.81 -5.14 -5.63
N ILE A 249 -9.63 -6.13 -5.27
CA ILE A 249 -9.89 -7.29 -6.12
C ILE A 249 -11.31 -7.15 -6.62
N VAL A 250 -11.50 -7.23 -7.93
CA VAL A 250 -12.79 -7.03 -8.57
C VAL A 250 -13.26 -8.35 -9.16
N ASP A 251 -14.36 -8.90 -8.63
CA ASP A 251 -15.08 -10.00 -9.26
C ASP A 251 -16.04 -9.44 -10.30
N THR A 252 -16.14 -10.08 -11.45
CA THR A 252 -16.91 -9.57 -12.60
C THR A 252 -17.90 -10.59 -13.12
N SER A 253 -18.96 -10.10 -13.76
CA SER A 253 -19.86 -10.95 -14.54
C SER A 253 -19.13 -11.56 -15.75
N PRO A 254 -19.63 -12.65 -16.36
CA PRO A 254 -19.04 -13.20 -17.59
C PRO A 254 -19.30 -12.36 -18.84
N ALA A 255 -20.04 -11.25 -18.75
CA ALA A 255 -20.40 -10.43 -19.89
C ALA A 255 -19.36 -9.31 -20.13
N PHE A 256 -19.22 -8.89 -21.38
CA PHE A 256 -18.53 -7.65 -21.74
C PHE A 256 -19.53 -6.49 -21.73
N ASP A 257 -20.06 -6.17 -20.56
CA ASP A 257 -20.88 -4.97 -20.38
C ASP A 257 -20.04 -3.75 -19.99
N GLU A 258 -20.67 -2.58 -19.93
CA GLU A 258 -19.97 -1.32 -19.63
C GLU A 258 -19.30 -1.31 -18.25
N HIS A 259 -19.87 -2.00 -17.25
CA HIS A 259 -19.31 -2.07 -15.90
C HIS A 259 -18.05 -2.92 -15.88
N VAL A 260 -18.07 -4.07 -16.57
CA VAL A 260 -16.90 -4.96 -16.70
C VAL A 260 -15.81 -4.29 -17.53
N LEU A 261 -16.14 -3.63 -18.64
CA LEU A 261 -15.17 -2.91 -19.45
C LEU A 261 -14.49 -1.80 -18.63
N GLN A 262 -15.24 -1.03 -17.84
CA GLN A 262 -14.65 -0.04 -16.94
C GLN A 262 -13.71 -0.68 -15.92
N ALA A 263 -14.08 -1.82 -15.33
CA ALA A 263 -13.22 -2.51 -14.38
C ALA A 263 -11.93 -3.06 -15.02
N ILE A 264 -11.97 -3.42 -16.31
CA ILE A 264 -10.79 -3.84 -17.08
C ILE A 264 -9.90 -2.62 -17.38
N ASP A 265 -10.49 -1.49 -17.79
CA ASP A 265 -9.74 -0.26 -18.11
C ASP A 265 -9.00 0.31 -16.88
N GLU A 266 -9.56 0.16 -15.68
CA GLU A 266 -8.95 0.64 -14.41
C GLU A 266 -7.96 -0.36 -13.79
N ALA A 267 -7.86 -1.58 -14.32
CA ALA A 267 -7.06 -2.65 -13.73
C ALA A 267 -5.56 -2.45 -13.92
N ASP A 268 -4.78 -2.66 -12.85
CA ASP A 268 -3.33 -2.81 -12.95
C ASP A 268 -2.96 -4.22 -13.43
N GLU A 269 -3.77 -5.21 -13.03
CA GLU A 269 -3.58 -6.61 -13.39
C GLU A 269 -4.94 -7.24 -13.76
N LEU A 270 -5.01 -7.90 -14.91
CA LEU A 270 -6.18 -8.67 -15.34
C LEU A 270 -5.92 -10.17 -15.12
N LEU A 271 -6.65 -10.78 -14.20
CA LEU A 271 -6.60 -12.21 -13.94
C LEU A 271 -7.67 -12.93 -14.78
N LEU A 272 -7.24 -13.47 -15.92
CA LEU A 272 -8.09 -14.29 -16.78
C LEU A 272 -8.25 -15.71 -16.24
N VAL A 273 -9.48 -16.09 -15.91
CA VAL A 273 -9.82 -17.43 -15.42
C VAL A 273 -10.28 -18.31 -16.60
N THR A 274 -9.65 -19.46 -16.75
CA THR A 274 -9.98 -20.42 -17.82
C THR A 274 -10.11 -21.84 -17.28
N THR A 275 -10.74 -22.70 -18.06
CA THR A 275 -10.92 -24.13 -17.79
C THR A 275 -10.51 -24.91 -19.04
N LEU A 276 -10.13 -26.18 -18.86
CA LEU A 276 -9.62 -27.03 -19.93
C LEU A 276 -10.73 -27.59 -20.84
N ASP A 277 -11.65 -26.74 -21.26
CA ASP A 277 -12.67 -27.07 -22.27
C ASP A 277 -12.58 -26.14 -23.48
N VAL A 278 -12.85 -26.72 -24.64
CA VAL A 278 -12.70 -26.05 -25.94
C VAL A 278 -13.53 -24.75 -26.04
N PRO A 279 -14.80 -24.70 -25.60
CA PRO A 279 -15.56 -23.44 -25.58
C PRO A 279 -14.89 -22.33 -24.78
N THR A 280 -14.35 -22.62 -23.59
CA THR A 280 -13.66 -21.61 -22.77
C THR A 280 -12.39 -21.12 -23.46
N LEU A 281 -11.56 -22.04 -23.97
CA LEU A 281 -10.32 -21.69 -24.66
C LEU A 281 -10.52 -20.87 -25.93
N LYS A 282 -11.65 -21.03 -26.62
CA LYS A 282 -12.00 -20.22 -27.79
C LYS A 282 -12.34 -18.77 -27.41
N ASN A 283 -12.95 -18.58 -26.24
CA ASN A 283 -13.55 -17.31 -25.85
C ASN A 283 -12.63 -16.45 -24.97
N VAL A 284 -11.67 -17.06 -24.26
CA VAL A 284 -10.64 -16.39 -23.45
C VAL A 284 -9.51 -15.86 -24.31
#